data_AF-A0A3L6JLZ3-F1
#
_entry.id   AF-A0A3L6JLZ3-F1
#
_cell.length_a   1.000
_cell.length_b   1.000
_cell.length_c   1.000
_cell.angle_alpha   90.00
_cell.angle_beta   90.00
_cell.angle_gamma   90.00
#
_symmetry.space_group_name_H-M   'P 1'
#
loop_
_entity.id
_entity.type
_entity.pdbx_description
1 polymer ?
#
loop_
_entity_poly.entity_id
_entity_poly.type
_entity_poly.pdbx_seq_one_letter_code
_entity_poly.pdbx_strand_id
1 'polypeptide(L)'
;MCMSEQDTYVRAKLTEISGGLERLTTILNRMIEVISKFGETQEGVSGLASAVEANSGKLDELIQMMRKVALAGPVGSKAGEERTVSSSLQAVLDTLDSQIHEGAIASDVAVKLNDAAETFEQKAGGGPLVVRIQRWTRILRTYGRVDPITPTDLKKLREDMREWQRELAKGK
;
A
#
# COMPACT_ATOMS: atom_id res chain seq x y z
N MET A 1 -63.41 -12.48 -37.81
CA MET A 1 -62.88 -12.42 -36.43
C MET A 1 -61.36 -12.23 -36.34
N CYS A 2 -60.58 -12.32 -37.43
CA CYS A 2 -59.10 -12.39 -37.34
C CYS A 2 -58.33 -11.05 -37.24
N MET A 3 -58.95 -9.89 -37.43
CA MET A 3 -58.21 -8.61 -37.44
C MET A 3 -57.88 -8.06 -36.03
N SER A 4 -58.74 -8.29 -35.02
CA SER A 4 -58.53 -7.74 -33.68
C SER A 4 -57.41 -8.45 -32.92
N GLU A 5 -57.23 -9.75 -33.15
CA GLU A 5 -56.18 -10.55 -32.51
C GLU A 5 -54.79 -10.16 -33.04
N GLN A 6 -54.69 -9.90 -34.35
CA GLN A 6 -53.46 -9.45 -34.98
C GLN A 6 -53.06 -8.04 -34.50
N ASP A 7 -54.03 -7.13 -34.35
CA ASP A 7 -53.78 -5.78 -33.81
C ASP A 7 -53.37 -5.82 -32.32
N THR A 8 -53.97 -6.74 -31.54
CA THR A 8 -53.62 -6.97 -30.13
C THR A 8 -52.20 -7.53 -29.99
N TYR A 9 -51.82 -8.48 -30.84
CA TYR A 9 -50.47 -9.06 -30.86
C TYR A 9 -49.41 -8.02 -31.25
N VAL A 10 -49.68 -7.20 -32.27
CA VAL A 10 -48.76 -6.13 -32.69
C VAL A 10 -48.55 -5.11 -31.58
N ARG A 11 -49.61 -4.69 -30.88
CA ARG A 11 -49.49 -3.79 -29.72
C ARG A 11 -48.67 -4.41 -28.59
N ALA A 12 -48.92 -5.68 -28.25
CA ALA A 12 -48.16 -6.37 -27.23
C ALA A 12 -46.66 -6.44 -27.58
N LYS A 13 -46.33 -6.74 -28.84
CA LYS A 13 -44.94 -6.75 -29.33
C LYS A 13 -44.33 -5.36 -29.34
N LEU A 14 -45.08 -4.32 -29.69
CA LEU A 14 -44.60 -2.95 -29.64
C LEU A 14 -44.25 -2.54 -28.20
N THR A 15 -45.12 -2.86 -27.23
CA THR A 15 -44.87 -2.60 -25.81
C THR A 15 -43.65 -3.35 -25.30
N GLU A 16 -43.45 -4.61 -25.71
CA GLU A 16 -42.27 -5.40 -25.36
C GLU A 16 -40.98 -4.78 -25.93
N ILE A 17 -41.01 -4.34 -27.19
CA ILE A 17 -39.90 -3.64 -27.85
C ILE A 17 -39.61 -2.31 -27.17
N SER A 18 -40.62 -1.49 -26.90
CA SER A 18 -40.47 -0.21 -26.20
C SER A 18 -39.86 -0.40 -24.81
N GLY A 19 -40.32 -1.38 -24.04
CA GLY A 19 -39.72 -1.71 -22.75
C GLY A 19 -38.30 -2.26 -22.87
N GLY A 20 -37.98 -2.97 -23.96
CA GLY A 20 -36.62 -3.38 -24.29
C GLY A 20 -35.69 -2.20 -24.58
N LEU A 21 -36.18 -1.21 -25.34
CA LEU A 21 -35.46 0.01 -25.67
C LEU A 21 -35.17 0.84 -24.42
N GLU A 22 -36.14 1.03 -23.52
CA GLU A 22 -35.92 1.74 -22.26
C GLU A 22 -34.85 1.10 -21.37
N ARG A 23 -34.84 -0.25 -21.31
CA ARG A 23 -33.78 -0.99 -20.60
C ARG A 23 -32.41 -0.80 -21.25
N LEU A 24 -32.34 -0.83 -22.58
CA LEU A 24 -31.09 -0.58 -23.31
C LEU A 24 -30.58 0.84 -23.08
N THR A 25 -31.46 1.84 -23.11
CA THR A 25 -31.10 3.23 -22.78
C THR A 25 -30.55 3.35 -21.37
N THR A 26 -31.16 2.66 -20.40
CA THR A 26 -30.68 2.66 -19.01
C THR A 26 -29.29 2.02 -18.89
N ILE A 27 -29.06 0.90 -19.58
CA ILE A 27 -27.75 0.23 -19.60
C ILE A 27 -26.70 1.12 -20.25
N LEU A 28 -27.00 1.75 -21.37
CA LEU A 28 -26.08 2.67 -22.06
C LEU A 28 -25.67 3.84 -21.17
N ASN A 29 -26.63 4.48 -20.49
CA ASN A 29 -26.32 5.56 -19.56
C ASN A 29 -25.42 5.10 -18.41
N ARG A 30 -25.65 3.89 -17.90
CA ARG A 30 -24.79 3.31 -16.86
C ARG A 30 -23.40 2.96 -17.36
N MET A 31 -23.27 2.50 -18.61
CA MET A 31 -21.97 2.25 -19.24
C MET A 31 -21.19 3.56 -19.44
N ILE A 32 -21.86 4.65 -19.84
CA ILE A 32 -21.26 5.98 -19.94
C ILE A 32 -20.70 6.42 -18.59
N GLU A 33 -21.48 6.28 -17.51
CA GLU A 33 -21.04 6.65 -16.15
C GLU A 33 -19.81 5.83 -15.70
N VAL A 34 -19.80 4.52 -15.99
CA VAL A 34 -18.65 3.65 -15.67
C VAL A 34 -17.41 4.06 -16.46
N ILE A 35 -17.55 4.37 -17.75
CA ILE A 35 -16.43 4.82 -18.59
C ILE A 35 -15.88 6.16 -18.11
N SER A 36 -16.73 7.11 -17.72
CA SER A 36 -16.30 8.40 -17.16
C SER A 36 -15.49 8.22 -15.88
N LYS A 37 -15.97 7.39 -14.93
CA LYS A 37 -15.22 7.08 -13.70
C LYS A 37 -13.91 6.34 -13.97
N PHE A 38 -13.88 5.48 -14.99
CA PHE A 38 -12.66 4.80 -15.40
C PHE A 38 -11.62 5.79 -15.98
N GLY A 39 -12.06 6.78 -16.76
CA GLY A 39 -11.20 7.86 -17.27
C GLY A 39 -10.57 8.69 -16.14
N GLU A 40 -11.37 9.11 -15.16
CA GLU A 40 -10.87 9.82 -13.96
C GLU A 40 -9.85 8.98 -13.17
N THR A 41 -10.11 7.68 -13.04
CA THR A 41 -9.18 6.74 -12.39
C THR A 41 -7.87 6.62 -13.17
N GLN A 42 -7.94 6.57 -14.51
CA GLN A 42 -6.76 6.48 -15.38
C GLN A 42 -5.89 7.75 -15.31
N GLU A 43 -6.50 8.93 -15.25
CA GLU A 43 -5.77 10.18 -15.02
C GLU A 43 -5.10 10.20 -13.64
N GLY A 44 -5.79 9.72 -12.60
CA GLY A 44 -5.22 9.57 -11.26
C GLY A 44 -4.02 8.62 -11.21
N VAL A 45 -4.09 7.48 -11.92
CA VAL A 45 -2.98 6.51 -12.04
C VAL A 45 -1.78 7.13 -12.78
N SER A 46 -2.03 7.90 -13.83
CA SER A 46 -0.96 8.62 -14.56
C SER A 46 -0.27 9.66 -13.67
N GLY A 47 -1.05 10.42 -12.90
CA GLY A 47 -0.53 11.37 -11.91
C GLY A 47 0.30 10.69 -10.82
N LEU A 48 -0.15 9.54 -10.33
CA LEU A 48 0.59 8.72 -9.35
C LEU A 48 1.90 8.19 -9.94
N ALA A 49 1.89 7.68 -11.17
CA ALA A 49 3.10 7.20 -11.85
C ALA A 49 4.15 8.32 -11.99
N SER A 50 3.73 9.52 -12.37
CA SER A 50 4.61 10.69 -12.46
C SER A 50 5.17 11.10 -11.09
N ALA A 51 4.35 11.05 -10.03
CA ALA A 51 4.81 11.34 -8.66
C ALA A 51 5.80 10.28 -8.15
N VAL A 52 5.57 9.00 -8.47
CA VAL A 52 6.49 7.89 -8.14
C VAL A 52 7.83 8.08 -8.86
N GLU A 53 7.83 8.43 -10.14
CA GLU A 53 9.05 8.67 -10.90
C GLU A 53 9.84 9.86 -10.35
N ALA A 54 9.17 10.97 -10.06
CA ALA A 54 9.79 12.14 -9.41
C ALA A 54 10.38 11.80 -8.03
N ASN A 55 9.71 10.95 -7.25
CA ASN A 55 10.21 10.51 -5.95
C ASN A 55 11.37 9.53 -6.08
N SER A 56 11.37 8.63 -7.07
CA SER A 56 12.52 7.75 -7.35
C SER A 56 13.77 8.56 -7.72
N GLY A 57 13.63 9.62 -8.51
CA GLY A 57 14.75 10.51 -8.83
C GLY A 57 15.35 11.18 -7.59
N LYS A 58 14.50 11.70 -6.70
CA LYS A 58 14.95 12.29 -5.41
C LYS A 58 15.62 11.26 -4.50
N LEU A 59 15.15 10.01 -4.52
CA LEU A 59 15.75 8.91 -3.76
C LEU A 59 17.15 8.58 -4.28
N ASP A 60 17.32 8.52 -5.60
CA ASP A 60 18.64 8.29 -6.23
C ASP A 60 19.62 9.42 -5.92
N GLU A 61 19.16 10.68 -5.92
CA GLU A 61 19.97 11.82 -5.49
C GLU A 61 20.40 11.69 -4.01
N LEU A 62 19.50 11.31 -3.11
CA LEU A 62 19.82 11.05 -1.71
C LEU A 62 20.82 9.90 -1.54
N ILE A 63 20.66 8.82 -2.30
CA ILE A 63 21.60 7.70 -2.31
C ILE A 63 22.99 8.16 -2.80
N GLN A 64 23.06 8.98 -3.85
CA GLN A 64 24.32 9.54 -4.31
C GLN A 64 24.96 10.48 -3.28
N MET A 65 24.17 11.32 -2.59
CA MET A 65 24.67 12.16 -1.51
C MET A 65 25.21 11.31 -0.35
N MET A 66 24.50 10.26 0.06
CA MET A 66 24.97 9.32 1.08
C MET A 66 26.25 8.60 0.67
N ARG A 67 26.39 8.19 -0.60
CA ARG A 67 27.65 7.61 -1.11
C ARG A 67 28.81 8.61 -1.07
N LYS A 68 28.57 9.88 -1.39
CA LYS A 68 29.57 10.95 -1.28
C LYS A 68 29.98 11.20 0.18
N VAL A 69 29.04 11.14 1.12
CA VAL A 69 29.31 11.23 2.57
C VAL A 69 30.07 10.00 3.06
N ALA A 70 29.76 8.81 2.57
CA ALA A 70 30.50 7.59 2.90
C ALA A 70 31.94 7.58 2.34
N LEU A 71 32.16 8.14 1.15
CA LEU A 71 33.49 8.29 0.54
C LEU A 71 34.34 9.40 1.19
N ALA A 72 33.72 10.34 1.91
CA ALA A 72 34.42 11.38 2.67
C ALA A 72 35.04 10.87 4.00
N GLY A 73 34.85 9.58 4.32
CA GLY A 73 35.59 8.86 5.36
C GLY A 73 35.15 9.13 6.81
N PRO A 74 34.77 8.11 7.59
CA PRO A 74 34.84 8.17 9.03
C PRO A 74 36.25 7.81 9.51
N VAL A 75 36.83 8.74 10.28
CA VAL A 75 37.98 8.51 11.16
C VAL A 75 37.61 7.38 12.14
N GLY A 76 38.28 6.23 12.03
CA GLY A 76 38.53 5.33 13.15
C GLY A 76 37.49 4.25 13.49
N SER A 77 38.00 3.02 13.46
CA SER A 77 37.70 1.90 14.38
C SER A 77 36.40 1.11 14.21
N LYS A 78 36.52 -0.18 14.56
CA LYS A 78 35.63 -1.34 14.42
C LYS A 78 34.18 -1.21 14.99
N ALA A 79 33.69 0.00 15.25
CA ALA A 79 32.30 0.32 15.61
C ALA A 79 31.41 0.63 14.38
N GLY A 80 31.93 0.43 13.16
CA GLY A 80 31.27 0.81 11.91
C GLY A 80 30.14 -0.13 11.46
N GLU A 81 30.25 -1.44 11.72
CA GLU A 81 29.23 -2.43 11.31
C GLU A 81 27.95 -2.28 12.13
N GLU A 82 28.01 -2.22 13.46
CA GLU A 82 26.80 -2.03 14.29
C GLU A 82 26.10 -0.69 14.02
N ARG A 83 26.86 0.37 13.69
CA ARG A 83 26.31 1.70 13.36
C ARG A 83 25.64 1.73 11.99
N THR A 84 26.18 1.05 10.98
CA THR A 84 25.55 0.97 9.65
C THR A 84 24.34 0.04 9.64
N VAL A 85 24.38 -1.03 10.44
CA VAL A 85 23.23 -1.91 10.65
C VAL A 85 22.09 -1.12 11.31
N SER A 86 22.36 -0.45 12.43
CA SER A 86 21.38 0.37 13.15
C SER A 86 20.81 1.52 12.31
N SER A 87 21.62 2.17 11.45
CA SER A 87 21.12 3.23 10.56
C SER A 87 20.27 2.68 9.40
N SER A 88 20.61 1.53 8.83
CA SER A 88 19.79 0.89 7.79
C SER A 88 18.43 0.43 8.33
N LEU A 89 18.41 -0.01 9.59
CA LEU A 89 17.21 -0.49 10.27
C LEU A 89 16.29 0.66 10.69
N GLN A 90 16.88 1.77 11.16
CA GLN A 90 16.14 3.00 11.40
C GLN A 90 15.44 3.47 10.11
N ALA A 91 16.11 3.43 8.97
CA ALA A 91 15.52 3.80 7.69
C ALA A 91 14.35 2.89 7.25
N VAL A 92 14.41 1.58 7.54
CA VAL A 92 13.30 0.64 7.28
C VAL A 92 12.09 0.96 8.17
N LEU A 93 12.32 1.24 9.46
CA LEU A 93 11.25 1.64 10.38
C LEU A 93 10.64 3.00 10.01
N ASP A 94 11.45 3.97 9.59
CA ASP A 94 10.97 5.29 9.15
C ASP A 94 10.10 5.17 7.87
N THR A 95 10.50 4.30 6.94
CA THR A 95 9.72 3.99 5.73
C THR A 95 8.38 3.32 6.08
N LEU A 96 8.39 2.39 7.04
CA LEU A 96 7.18 1.74 7.54
C LEU A 96 6.22 2.73 8.20
N ASP A 97 6.72 3.68 9.01
CA ASP A 97 5.88 4.66 9.70
C ASP A 97 5.19 5.60 8.71
N SER A 98 5.90 6.02 7.66
CA SER A 98 5.34 6.83 6.56
C SER A 98 4.21 6.10 5.84
N GLN A 99 4.40 4.80 5.54
CA GLN A 99 3.39 4.02 4.80
C GLN A 99 2.17 3.67 5.66
N ILE A 100 2.36 3.45 6.96
CA ILE A 100 1.26 3.33 7.92
C ILE A 100 0.48 4.65 8.03
N HIS A 101 1.10 5.80 7.75
CA HIS A 101 0.42 7.10 7.70
C HIS A 101 -0.50 7.26 6.48
N GLU A 102 -0.14 6.65 5.36
CA GLU A 102 -0.83 6.80 4.06
C GLU A 102 -1.97 5.79 3.82
N GLY A 103 -2.26 4.90 4.78
CA GLY A 103 -3.36 3.93 4.69
C GLY A 103 -2.95 2.58 4.10
N ALA A 104 -1.87 1.98 4.63
CA ALA A 104 -1.36 0.70 4.16
C ALA A 104 -2.28 -0.51 4.44
N ILE A 105 -2.31 -1.43 3.48
CA ILE A 105 -2.97 -2.73 3.59
C ILE A 105 -2.20 -3.62 4.57
N ALA A 106 -2.91 -4.34 5.44
CA ALA A 106 -2.30 -5.19 6.47
C ALA A 106 -1.30 -6.22 5.90
N SER A 107 -1.57 -6.79 4.72
CA SER A 107 -0.68 -7.73 4.05
C SER A 107 0.68 -7.12 3.70
N ASP A 108 0.69 -5.88 3.22
CA ASP A 108 1.91 -5.23 2.73
C ASP A 108 2.80 -4.82 3.90
N VAL A 109 2.17 -4.36 4.99
CA VAL A 109 2.85 -4.08 6.25
C VAL A 109 3.42 -5.37 6.85
N ALA A 110 2.68 -6.48 6.79
CA ALA A 110 3.14 -7.77 7.29
C ALA A 110 4.37 -8.30 6.54
N VAL A 111 4.39 -8.18 5.20
CA VAL A 111 5.54 -8.58 4.38
C VAL A 111 6.77 -7.77 4.78
N LYS A 112 6.64 -6.44 4.86
CA LYS A 112 7.77 -5.58 5.19
C LYS A 112 8.28 -5.73 6.63
N LEU A 113 7.40 -5.97 7.59
CA LEU A 113 7.82 -6.30 8.95
C LEU A 113 8.54 -7.64 8.99
N ASN A 114 8.11 -8.62 8.19
CA ASN A 114 8.83 -9.89 8.05
C ASN A 114 10.23 -9.68 7.48
N ASP A 115 10.37 -8.91 6.40
CA ASP A 115 11.66 -8.61 5.77
C ASP A 115 12.59 -7.85 6.73
N ALA A 116 12.02 -6.91 7.51
CA ALA A 116 12.74 -6.21 8.55
C ALA A 116 13.24 -7.18 9.64
N ALA A 117 12.38 -8.08 10.12
CA ALA A 117 12.74 -9.10 11.11
C ALA A 117 13.85 -10.04 10.61
N GLU A 118 13.77 -10.51 9.37
CA GLU A 118 14.81 -11.34 8.75
C GLU A 118 16.13 -10.59 8.65
N THR A 119 16.09 -9.31 8.27
CA THR A 119 17.27 -8.44 8.24
C THR A 119 17.90 -8.26 9.63
N PHE A 120 17.07 -8.15 10.67
CA PHE A 120 17.52 -8.09 12.07
C PHE A 120 18.16 -9.40 12.54
N GLU A 121 17.53 -10.54 12.26
CA GLU A 121 18.05 -11.86 12.64
C GLU A 121 19.44 -12.11 12.02
N GLN A 122 19.60 -11.76 10.75
CA GLN A 122 20.86 -11.96 10.03
C GLN A 122 22.00 -11.06 10.54
N LYS A 123 21.69 -9.84 11.00
CA LYS A 123 22.71 -8.81 11.28
C LYS A 123 22.98 -8.56 12.76
N ALA A 124 21.99 -8.70 13.63
CA ALA A 124 22.08 -8.32 15.04
C ALA A 124 21.86 -9.50 16.01
N GLY A 125 21.61 -10.70 15.49
CA GLY A 125 21.18 -11.86 16.28
C GLY A 125 19.72 -11.70 16.72
N GLY A 126 18.96 -12.81 16.68
CA GLY A 126 17.51 -12.85 16.96
C GLY A 126 17.13 -12.39 18.37
N GLY A 127 17.09 -11.08 18.59
CA GLY A 127 16.82 -10.47 19.88
C GLY A 127 15.31 -10.29 20.18
N PRO A 128 14.98 -9.76 21.37
CA PRO A 128 13.59 -9.49 21.80
C PRO A 128 12.81 -8.59 20.85
N LEU A 129 13.49 -7.73 20.10
CA LEU A 129 12.89 -6.88 19.08
C LEU A 129 12.36 -7.68 17.88
N VAL A 130 13.12 -8.65 17.38
CA VAL A 130 12.71 -9.53 16.28
C VAL A 130 11.42 -10.27 16.63
N VAL A 131 11.35 -10.81 17.86
CA VAL A 131 10.16 -11.52 18.34
C VAL A 131 8.93 -10.62 18.36
N ARG A 132 9.08 -9.34 18.74
CA ARG A 132 7.99 -8.35 18.71
C ARG A 132 7.55 -8.00 17.30
N ILE A 133 8.51 -7.83 16.38
CA ILE A 133 8.21 -7.58 14.95
C ILE A 133 7.48 -8.78 14.35
N GLN A 134 7.97 -10.00 14.55
CA GLN A 134 7.33 -11.23 14.08
C GLN A 134 5.93 -11.45 14.69
N ARG A 135 5.71 -11.04 15.94
CA ARG A 135 4.38 -11.05 16.55
C ARG A 135 3.42 -10.14 15.80
N TRP A 136 3.83 -8.92 15.46
CA TRP A 136 3.03 -8.01 14.65
C TRP A 136 2.79 -8.53 13.24
N THR A 137 3.80 -9.12 12.60
CA THR A 137 3.62 -9.82 11.32
C THR A 137 2.53 -10.88 11.40
N ARG A 138 2.47 -11.66 12.49
CA ARG A 138 1.41 -12.67 12.68
C ARG A 138 0.04 -12.04 12.88
N ILE A 139 -0.06 -10.96 13.67
CA ILE A 139 -1.32 -10.22 13.89
C ILE A 139 -1.83 -9.68 12.55
N LEU A 140 -0.98 -9.02 11.78
CA LEU A 140 -1.35 -8.44 10.49
C LEU A 140 -1.72 -9.49 9.44
N ARG A 141 -1.15 -10.70 9.52
CA ARG A 141 -1.58 -11.85 8.67
C ARG A 141 -2.97 -12.40 9.02
N THR A 142 -3.55 -12.05 10.18
CA THR A 142 -4.93 -12.43 10.51
C THR A 142 -5.97 -11.53 9.86
N TYR A 143 -5.56 -10.35 9.38
CA TYR A 143 -6.40 -9.49 8.56
C TYR A 143 -6.56 -10.10 7.17
N GLY A 144 -7.71 -9.88 6.52
CA GLY A 144 -7.89 -10.24 5.13
C GLY A 144 -6.84 -9.55 4.25
N ARG A 145 -6.53 -10.17 3.11
CA ARG A 145 -5.44 -9.74 2.22
C ARG A 145 -5.57 -8.29 1.72
N VAL A 146 -6.75 -7.71 1.81
CA VAL A 146 -7.08 -6.35 1.35
C VAL A 146 -7.71 -5.51 2.47
N ASP A 147 -7.77 -6.04 3.69
CA ASP A 147 -8.44 -5.37 4.79
C ASP A 147 -7.54 -4.25 5.34
N PRO A 148 -8.12 -3.06 5.60
CA PRO A 148 -7.41 -2.02 6.30
C PRO A 148 -7.16 -2.43 7.75
N ILE A 149 -6.00 -2.04 8.29
CA ILE A 149 -5.67 -2.26 9.69
C ILE A 149 -6.66 -1.46 10.56
N THR A 150 -7.16 -2.05 11.64
CA THR A 150 -8.07 -1.32 12.53
C THR A 150 -7.38 -0.09 13.14
N PRO A 151 -8.09 1.02 13.37
CA PRO A 151 -7.48 2.24 13.92
C PRO A 151 -6.78 2.02 15.27
N THR A 152 -7.29 1.10 16.08
CA THR A 152 -6.71 0.72 17.38
C THR A 152 -5.37 0.02 17.21
N ASP A 153 -5.29 -0.97 16.32
CA ASP A 153 -4.06 -1.70 16.06
C ASP A 153 -3.03 -0.83 15.35
N LEU A 154 -3.47 0.06 14.45
CA LEU A 154 -2.62 1.04 13.79
C LEU A 154 -1.94 1.97 14.80
N LYS A 155 -2.72 2.48 15.77
CA LYS A 155 -2.20 3.34 16.84
C LYS A 155 -1.14 2.61 17.67
N LYS A 156 -1.44 1.36 18.07
CA LYS A 156 -0.53 0.55 18.86
C LYS A 156 0.74 0.18 18.09
N LEU A 157 0.62 -0.18 16.82
CA LEU A 157 1.75 -0.48 15.95
C LEU A 157 2.69 0.73 15.84
N ARG A 158 2.15 1.95 15.70
CA ARG A 158 2.95 3.18 15.70
C ARG A 158 3.66 3.44 17.03
N GLU A 159 2.98 3.21 18.15
CA GLU A 159 3.59 3.33 19.48
C GLU A 159 4.74 2.35 19.67
N ASP A 160 4.52 1.09 19.30
CA ASP A 160 5.52 0.03 19.35
C ASP A 160 6.70 0.34 18.40
N MET A 161 6.45 0.83 17.18
CA MET A 161 7.51 1.25 16.26
C MET A 161 8.38 2.37 16.82
N ARG A 162 7.77 3.39 17.45
CA ARG A 162 8.52 4.48 18.12
C ARG A 162 9.32 3.98 19.32
N GLU A 163 8.84 2.94 20.00
CA GLU A 163 9.59 2.29 21.06
C GLU A 163 10.79 1.52 20.48
N TRP A 164 10.59 0.78 19.40
CA TRP A 164 11.66 0.05 18.72
C TRP A 164 12.76 0.98 18.21
N GLN A 165 12.40 2.11 17.60
CA GLN A 165 13.35 3.15 17.19
C GLN A 165 14.16 3.69 18.39
N ARG A 166 13.50 3.90 19.54
CA ARG A 166 14.18 4.35 20.77
C ARG A 166 15.10 3.29 21.34
N GLU A 167 14.75 2.01 21.28
CA GLU A 167 15.61 0.92 21.72
C GLU A 167 16.85 0.76 20.83
N LEU A 168 16.67 0.87 19.50
CA LEU A 168 17.79 0.87 18.56
C LEU A 168 18.72 2.07 18.76
N ALA A 169 18.15 3.23 19.08
CA ALA A 169 18.94 4.42 19.40
C ALA A 169 19.71 4.29 20.74
N LYS A 170 19.18 3.53 21.70
CA LYS A 170 19.79 3.27 23.02
C LYS A 170 20.82 2.14 23.00
N GLY A 171 20.78 1.24 22.02
CA GLY A 171 21.82 0.22 21.80
C GLY A 171 23.12 0.75 21.18
N LYS A 172 23.35 2.07 21.22
CA LYS A 172 24.56 2.77 20.76
C LYS A 172 25.62 2.90 21.84
#